data_AF-A0A661SEK5-F1
#
_entry.id   AF-A0A661SEK5-F1
#
_cell.length_a   1.000
_cell.length_b   1.000
_cell.length_c   1.000
_cell.angle_alpha   90.00
_cell.angle_beta   90.00
_cell.angle_gamma   90.00
#
_symmetry.space_group_name_H-M   'P 1'
#
loop_
_entity.id
_entity.type
_entity.pdbx_description
1 polymer ?
#
loop_
_entity_poly.entity_id
_entity_poly.type
_entity_poly.pdbx_seq_one_letter_code
_entity_poly.pdbx_strand_id
1 'polypeptide(L)'
;MGAKAKEREMEIPGHTACKPILGRGVEANIEGDTILVGNEHLMITRGIGIDGYRKDTDLLIAQGHSAVFVAKNGELIGLIDIKNKVRPGARRIIKYLRNDGIREVYLITGDHQSVAEKMAAELIENLPMKAANDQVS
;
A
#
# COMPACT_ATOMS: atom_id res chain seq x y z
N MET A 1 7.04 9.81 0.65
CA MET A 1 6.21 10.06 1.84
C MET A 1 6.25 11.50 2.40
N GLY A 2 7.04 12.43 1.86
CA GLY A 2 7.20 13.77 2.48
C GLY A 2 6.24 14.90 2.07
N ALA A 3 5.47 14.77 0.98
CA ALA A 3 4.73 15.91 0.41
C ALA A 3 3.53 16.36 1.28
N LYS A 4 2.71 15.41 1.76
CA LYS A 4 1.51 15.73 2.58
C LYS A 4 1.81 16.12 4.02
N ALA A 5 2.91 15.63 4.61
CA ALA A 5 3.33 16.04 5.96
C ALA A 5 3.80 17.51 5.96
N LYS A 6 4.49 17.94 4.89
CA LYS A 6 4.87 19.34 4.68
C LYS A 6 3.68 20.26 4.45
N GLU A 7 2.64 19.81 3.74
CA GLU A 7 1.39 20.58 3.57
C GLU A 7 0.64 20.83 4.89
N ARG A 8 0.88 20.01 5.91
CA ARG A 8 0.28 20.17 7.25
C ARG A 8 1.20 20.85 8.26
N GLU A 9 2.29 21.45 7.80
CA GLU A 9 3.28 22.15 8.65
C GLU A 9 3.81 21.29 9.81
N MET A 10 3.83 19.96 9.65
CA MET A 10 4.37 19.08 10.67
C MET A 10 5.89 19.15 10.64
N GLU A 11 6.51 19.40 11.79
CA GLU A 11 7.94 19.20 11.96
C GLU A 11 8.26 17.72 11.75
N ILE A 12 9.17 17.44 10.82
CA ILE A 12 9.65 16.09 10.53
C ILE A 12 10.96 15.93 11.30
N PRO A 13 11.00 15.09 12.36
CA PRO A 13 12.22 14.88 13.13
C PRO A 13 13.35 14.36 12.24
N GLY A 14 14.59 14.64 12.65
CA GLY A 14 15.75 13.95 12.10
C GLY A 14 15.61 12.45 12.34
N HIS A 15 15.69 11.65 11.29
CA HIS A 15 15.60 10.20 11.39
C HIS A 15 16.86 9.58 10.78
N THR A 16 17.28 8.43 11.31
CA THR A 16 18.31 7.60 10.68
C THR A 16 17.81 7.03 9.36
N ALA A 17 18.72 6.49 8.54
CA ALA A 17 18.38 5.89 7.26
C ALA A 17 17.23 4.87 7.39
N CYS A 18 16.12 5.11 6.70
CA CYS A 18 15.00 4.17 6.64
C CYS A 18 15.46 2.88 5.98
N LYS A 19 15.31 1.75 6.68
CA LYS A 19 15.57 0.42 6.16
C LYS A 19 14.32 -0.09 5.44
N PRO A 20 14.33 -0.26 4.11
CA PRO A 20 13.22 -0.86 3.40
C PRO A 20 13.14 -2.36 3.73
N ILE A 21 11.91 -2.84 3.93
CA ILE A 21 11.57 -4.24 4.08
C ILE A 21 10.74 -4.61 2.85
N LEU A 22 11.37 -5.33 1.90
CA LEU A 22 10.82 -5.62 0.59
C LEU A 22 9.40 -6.20 0.67
N GLY A 23 8.47 -5.56 -0.05
CA GLY A 23 7.06 -5.95 -0.12
C GLY A 23 6.27 -5.80 1.19
N ARG A 24 6.83 -5.18 2.22
CA ARG A 24 6.22 -5.12 3.55
C ARG A 24 6.11 -3.71 4.13
N GLY A 25 7.16 -2.91 3.99
CA GLY A 25 7.18 -1.56 4.56
C GLY A 25 8.58 -1.04 4.81
N VAL A 26 8.71 -0.20 5.83
CA VAL A 26 9.96 0.43 6.25
C VAL A 26 10.12 0.38 7.76
N GLU A 27 11.36 0.35 8.21
CA GLU A 27 11.77 0.48 9.60
C GLU A 27 12.71 1.68 9.72
N ALA A 28 12.51 2.50 10.75
CA ALA A 28 13.36 3.67 11.03
C ALA A 28 13.61 3.78 12.52
N ASN A 29 14.77 4.35 12.90
CA ASN A 29 15.01 4.79 14.28
C ASN A 29 14.95 6.32 14.33
N ILE A 30 14.04 6.84 15.17
CA ILE A 30 13.80 8.27 15.37
C ILE A 30 14.01 8.55 16.86
N GLU A 31 15.03 9.33 17.20
CA GLU A 31 15.31 9.73 18.60
C GLU A 31 15.41 8.55 19.59
N GLY A 32 15.87 7.38 19.13
CA GLY A 32 15.97 6.15 19.93
C GLY A 32 14.75 5.23 19.81
N ASP A 33 13.62 5.72 19.32
CA ASP A 33 12.41 4.93 19.10
C ASP A 33 12.47 4.16 17.78
N THR A 34 12.05 2.89 17.81
CA THR A 34 11.90 2.06 16.62
C THR A 34 10.50 2.27 16.04
N ILE A 35 10.45 2.82 14.82
CA ILE A 35 9.21 3.07 14.09
C ILE A 35 9.10 2.08 12.94
N LEU A 36 7.95 1.41 12.84
CA LEU A 36 7.59 0.53 11.73
C LEU A 36 6.40 1.12 10.99
N VAL A 37 6.50 1.17 9.66
CA VAL A 37 5.40 1.60 8.79
C VAL A 37 5.25 0.57 7.69
N GLY A 38 4.11 -0.12 7.61
CA GLY A 38 3.94 -1.20 6.63
C GLY A 38 2.59 -1.91 6.67
N ASN A 39 2.53 -3.04 5.96
CA ASN A 39 1.33 -3.87 5.88
C ASN A 39 1.15 -4.77 7.11
N GLU A 40 0.01 -5.46 7.16
CA GLU A 40 -0.32 -6.44 8.22
C GLU A 40 0.77 -7.49 8.40
N HIS A 41 1.36 -7.98 7.31
CA HIS A 41 2.42 -9.00 7.36
C HIS A 41 3.67 -8.50 8.11
N LEU A 42 4.03 -7.22 7.96
CA LEU A 42 5.10 -6.62 8.77
C LEU A 42 4.76 -6.65 10.26
N MET A 43 3.53 -6.27 10.63
CA MET A 43 3.10 -6.19 12.02
C MET A 43 3.11 -7.58 12.69
N ILE A 44 2.50 -8.57 12.05
CA ILE A 44 2.44 -9.95 12.55
C ILE A 44 3.85 -10.53 12.71
N THR A 45 4.73 -10.35 11.71
CA THR A 45 6.12 -10.87 11.78
C THR A 45 6.99 -10.17 12.83
N ARG A 46 6.55 -9.01 13.35
CA ARG A 46 7.19 -8.29 14.45
C ARG A 46 6.49 -8.51 15.80
N GLY A 47 5.48 -9.39 15.85
CA GLY A 47 4.72 -9.69 17.07
C GLY A 47 3.78 -8.57 17.50
N ILE A 48 3.40 -7.68 16.57
CA ILE A 48 2.57 -6.50 16.84
C ILE A 48 1.13 -6.85 16.50
N GLY A 49 0.26 -6.85 17.52
CA GLY A 49 -1.17 -7.12 17.35
C GLY A 49 -1.89 -5.98 16.63
N ILE A 50 -2.76 -6.33 15.68
CA ILE A 50 -3.56 -5.37 14.90
C ILE A 50 -5.07 -5.44 15.18
N ASP A 51 -5.49 -6.31 16.11
CA ASP A 51 -6.92 -6.62 16.35
C ASP A 51 -7.75 -5.38 16.72
N GLY A 52 -7.14 -4.40 17.37
CA GLY A 52 -7.79 -3.13 17.72
C GLY A 52 -8.29 -2.34 16.52
N TYR A 53 -7.73 -2.56 15.33
CA TYR A 53 -8.07 -1.85 14.09
C TYR A 53 -8.70 -2.76 13.03
N ARG A 54 -9.13 -3.97 13.40
CA ARG A 54 -9.64 -4.94 12.42
C ARG A 54 -10.87 -4.42 11.68
N LYS A 55 -11.83 -3.85 12.41
CA LYS A 55 -13.05 -3.28 11.83
C LYS A 55 -12.75 -2.13 10.86
N ASP A 56 -11.82 -1.25 11.22
CA ASP A 56 -11.42 -0.14 10.37
C ASP A 56 -10.71 -0.63 9.10
N THR A 57 -9.82 -1.62 9.27
CA THR A 57 -9.11 -2.25 8.15
C THR A 57 -10.09 -2.94 7.19
N ASP A 58 -11.05 -3.70 7.71
CA ASP A 58 -12.09 -4.35 6.90
C ASP A 58 -12.92 -3.31 6.13
N LEU A 59 -13.28 -2.19 6.75
CA LEU A 59 -14.00 -1.10 6.10
C LEU A 59 -13.19 -0.46 4.97
N LEU A 60 -11.90 -0.18 5.20
CA LEU A 60 -11.00 0.38 4.19
C LEU A 60 -10.85 -0.57 3.00
N ILE A 61 -10.63 -1.85 3.27
CA ILE A 61 -10.54 -2.88 2.23
C ILE A 61 -11.87 -3.00 1.47
N ALA A 62 -13.01 -2.94 2.18
CA ALA A 62 -14.34 -2.91 1.58
C ALA A 62 -14.59 -1.65 0.72
N GLN A 63 -13.85 -0.57 0.94
CA GLN A 63 -13.85 0.63 0.09
C GLN A 63 -12.81 0.59 -1.04
N GLY A 64 -11.96 -0.43 -1.10
CA GLY A 64 -10.87 -0.52 -2.08
C GLY A 64 -9.69 0.40 -1.74
N HIS A 65 -9.54 0.74 -0.46
CA HIS A 65 -8.40 1.48 0.05
C HIS A 65 -7.39 0.52 0.68
N SER A 66 -6.14 0.96 0.78
CA SER A 66 -5.06 0.23 1.44
C SER A 66 -4.83 0.78 2.84
N ALA A 67 -4.72 -0.10 3.83
CA ALA A 67 -4.33 0.26 5.20
C ALA A 67 -2.82 0.10 5.37
N VAL A 68 -2.15 1.15 5.85
CA VAL A 68 -0.73 1.11 6.26
C VAL A 68 -0.65 1.33 7.76
N PHE A 69 -0.16 0.33 8.47
CA PHE A 69 -0.03 0.34 9.93
C PHE A 69 1.23 1.09 10.34
N VAL A 70 1.14 1.77 11.48
CA VAL A 70 2.25 2.48 12.12
C VAL A 70 2.42 1.96 13.53
N ALA A 71 3.61 1.50 13.86
CA ALA A 71 3.96 1.03 15.19
C ALA A 71 5.20 1.73 15.73
N LYS A 72 5.26 1.90 17.04
CA LYS A 72 6.35 2.49 17.80
C LYS A 72 6.76 1.53 18.91
N ASN A 73 8.03 1.15 18.96
CA ASN A 73 8.61 0.28 20.00
C ASN A 73 7.82 -1.02 20.24
N GLY A 74 7.29 -1.63 19.17
CA GLY A 74 6.52 -2.87 19.24
C GLY A 74 5.03 -2.70 19.54
N GLU A 75 4.56 -1.45 19.73
CA GLU A 75 3.15 -1.15 19.95
C GLU A 75 2.54 -0.51 18.70
N LEU A 76 1.35 -0.95 18.31
CA LEU A 76 0.61 -0.36 17.21
C LEU A 76 0.00 0.98 17.66
N ILE A 77 0.39 2.07 17.00
CA ILE A 77 -0.06 3.43 17.35
C ILE A 77 -1.10 4.00 16.38
N GLY A 78 -1.33 3.34 15.24
CA GLY A 78 -2.38 3.74 14.31
C GLY A 78 -2.28 3.10 12.94
N LEU A 79 -3.16 3.55 12.04
CA LEU A 79 -3.16 3.21 10.63
C LEU A 79 -3.34 4.45 9.76
N ILE A 80 -2.86 4.38 8.53
CA ILE A 80 -3.00 5.38 7.49
C ILE A 80 -3.87 4.78 6.38
N ASP A 81 -5.00 5.41 6.10
CA ASP A 81 -5.84 5.11 4.94
C ASP A 81 -5.19 5.68 3.66
N ILE A 82 -4.89 4.80 2.72
CA ILE A 82 -4.41 5.15 1.38
C ILE A 82 -5.49 4.83 0.36
N LYS A 83 -6.20 5.88 -0.07
CA LYS A 83 -7.07 5.82 -1.23
C LYS A 83 -6.25 5.75 -2.52
N ASN A 84 -6.23 4.59 -3.15
CA ASN A 84 -5.70 4.44 -4.49
C ASN A 84 -6.71 4.95 -5.52
N LYS A 85 -6.31 5.90 -6.35
CA LYS A 85 -7.14 6.43 -7.45
C LYS A 85 -6.56 5.98 -8.77
N VAL A 86 -7.41 5.41 -9.62
CA VAL A 86 -7.06 5.19 -11.03
C VAL A 86 -6.73 6.54 -11.67
N ARG A 87 -5.60 6.60 -12.38
CA ARG A 87 -5.17 7.82 -13.07
C ARG A 87 -6.19 8.22 -14.15
N PRO A 88 -6.54 9.51 -14.26
CA PRO A 88 -7.38 9.98 -15.36
C PRO A 88 -6.80 9.53 -16.71
N GLY A 89 -7.62 8.91 -17.55
CA GLY A 89 -7.22 8.42 -18.87
C GLY A 89 -6.64 7.01 -18.92
N ALA A 90 -6.40 6.34 -17.79
CA ALA A 90 -5.88 4.96 -17.78
C ALA A 90 -6.77 3.98 -18.57
N ARG A 91 -8.10 4.07 -18.43
CA ARG A 91 -9.06 3.30 -19.23
C ARG A 91 -8.87 3.50 -20.75
N ARG A 92 -8.67 4.76 -21.16
CA ARG A 92 -8.50 5.13 -22.57
C ARG A 92 -7.20 4.54 -23.12
N ILE A 93 -6.13 4.57 -22.34
CA ILE A 93 -4.84 4.00 -22.72
C ILE A 93 -4.96 2.48 -22.90
N ILE A 94 -5.57 1.77 -21.94
CA ILE A 94 -5.75 0.31 -22.05
C ILE A 94 -6.57 -0.04 -23.30
N LYS A 95 -7.64 0.72 -23.59
CA LYS A 95 -8.45 0.53 -24.80
C LYS A 95 -7.64 0.77 -26.08
N TYR A 96 -6.82 1.82 -26.11
CA TYR A 96 -5.93 2.11 -27.22
C TYR A 96 -4.93 0.97 -27.46
N LEU A 97 -4.26 0.49 -26.41
CA LEU A 97 -3.30 -0.61 -26.49
C LEU A 97 -3.94 -1.89 -27.04
N ARG A 98 -5.17 -2.21 -26.60
CA ARG A 98 -5.91 -3.36 -27.14
C ARG A 98 -6.25 -3.20 -28.62
N ASN A 99 -6.67 -1.99 -29.04
CA ASN A 99 -6.94 -1.71 -30.45
C ASN A 99 -5.68 -1.76 -31.32
N ASP A 100 -4.50 -1.50 -30.73
CA ASP A 100 -3.19 -1.59 -31.39
C ASP A 100 -2.63 -3.04 -31.44
N GLY A 101 -3.43 -4.03 -31.04
CA GLY A 101 -3.09 -5.45 -31.11
C GLY A 101 -2.41 -6.04 -29.88
N ILE A 102 -2.24 -5.26 -28.80
CA ILE A 102 -1.74 -5.79 -27.53
C ILE A 102 -2.82 -6.64 -26.87
N ARG A 103 -2.56 -7.94 -26.79
CA ARG A 103 -3.51 -8.93 -26.26
C ARG A 103 -3.48 -9.04 -24.74
N GLU A 104 -2.32 -8.85 -24.13
CA GLU A 104 -2.12 -9.04 -22.70
C GLU A 104 -1.76 -7.72 -22.00
N VAL A 105 -2.52 -7.39 -20.96
CA VAL A 105 -2.27 -6.24 -20.08
C VAL A 105 -2.47 -6.74 -18.65
N TYR A 106 -1.45 -6.61 -17.82
CA TYR A 106 -1.50 -7.04 -16.42
C TYR A 106 -1.45 -5.84 -15.48
N LEU A 107 -2.28 -5.88 -14.43
CA LEU A 107 -2.09 -5.02 -13.26
C LEU A 107 -1.06 -5.66 -12.33
N ILE A 108 0.00 -4.93 -12.02
CA ILE A 108 1.02 -5.30 -11.03
C ILE A 108 0.90 -4.35 -9.86
N THR A 109 0.59 -4.87 -8.68
CA THR A 109 0.53 -4.10 -7.43
C THR A 109 1.02 -4.91 -6.24
N GLY A 110 1.48 -4.21 -5.19
CA GLY A 110 1.77 -4.77 -3.87
C GLY A 110 0.63 -4.57 -2.87
N ASP A 111 -0.50 -4.01 -3.31
CA ASP A 111 -1.69 -3.87 -2.49
C ASP A 111 -2.33 -5.23 -2.16
N HIS A 112 -3.22 -5.23 -1.18
CA HIS A 112 -4.05 -6.38 -0.87
C HIS A 112 -4.90 -6.80 -2.10
N GLN A 113 -5.10 -8.10 -2.28
CA GLN A 113 -5.76 -8.66 -3.47
C GLN A 113 -7.12 -8.01 -3.76
N SER A 114 -7.96 -7.85 -2.74
CA SER A 114 -9.29 -7.23 -2.90
C SER A 114 -9.24 -5.74 -3.28
N VAL A 115 -8.16 -5.02 -2.96
CA VAL A 115 -7.93 -3.65 -3.42
C VAL A 115 -7.53 -3.66 -4.90
N ALA A 116 -6.63 -4.59 -5.27
CA ALA A 116 -6.22 -4.78 -6.65
C ALA A 116 -7.40 -5.14 -7.55
N GLU A 117 -8.29 -6.03 -7.11
CA GLU A 117 -9.50 -6.45 -7.83
C GLU A 117 -10.43 -5.27 -8.12
N LYS A 118 -10.65 -4.40 -7.15
CA LYS A 118 -11.45 -3.17 -7.34
C LYS A 118 -10.80 -2.21 -8.31
N MET A 119 -9.49 -2.01 -8.20
CA MET A 119 -8.75 -1.18 -9.15
C MET A 119 -8.79 -1.74 -10.57
N ALA A 120 -8.67 -3.06 -10.73
CA ALA A 120 -8.77 -3.76 -11.99
C ALA A 120 -10.16 -3.56 -12.61
N ALA A 121 -11.23 -3.76 -11.83
CA ALA A 121 -12.61 -3.51 -12.26
C ALA A 121 -12.86 -2.03 -12.61
N GLU A 122 -12.19 -1.10 -11.93
CA GLU A 122 -12.19 0.32 -12.29
C GLU A 122 -11.42 0.62 -13.59
N LEU A 123 -10.59 -0.27 -14.12
CA LEU A 123 -9.87 -0.08 -15.37
C LEU A 123 -10.64 -0.67 -16.55
N ILE A 124 -10.88 -1.98 -16.52
CA ILE A 124 -11.67 -2.74 -17.50
C ILE A 124 -12.21 -4.03 -16.86
N GLU A 125 -13.26 -4.60 -17.44
CA GLU A 125 -13.77 -5.91 -17.02
C GLU A 125 -12.71 -7.01 -17.27
N ASN A 126 -12.47 -7.87 -16.27
CA ASN A 126 -11.55 -9.01 -16.32
C ASN A 126 -10.09 -8.66 -16.68
N LEU A 127 -9.54 -7.56 -16.15
CA LEU A 127 -8.10 -7.28 -16.26
C LEU A 127 -7.31 -8.32 -15.44
N PRO A 128 -6.44 -9.16 -16.06
CA PRO A 128 -5.64 -10.12 -15.30
C PRO A 128 -4.66 -9.39 -14.38
N MET A 129 -4.44 -9.94 -13.19
CA MET A 129 -3.53 -9.38 -12.19
C MET A 129 -2.39 -10.36 -11.91
N LYS A 130 -1.21 -9.82 -11.59
CA LYS A 130 -0.08 -10.58 -11.04
C LYS A 130 0.42 -9.89 -9.78
N ALA A 131 0.77 -10.68 -8.77
CA ALA A 131 1.42 -10.14 -7.58
C ALA A 131 2.83 -9.64 -7.97
N ALA A 132 3.24 -8.50 -7.41
CA ALA A 132 4.57 -7.95 -7.68
C ALA A 132 5.73 -8.88 -7.24
N ASN A 133 5.47 -9.86 -6.37
CA ASN A 133 6.47 -10.81 -5.88
C ASN A 133 6.63 -12.08 -6.75
N ASP A 134 5.83 -12.29 -7.79
CA ASP A 134 5.90 -13.48 -8.66
C ASP A 134 7.03 -13.42 -9.72
N GLN A 135 8.02 -12.53 -9.55
CA GLN A 135 9.15 -12.36 -10.48
C GLN A 135 10.50 -12.89 -9.96
N VAL A 136 10.51 -13.69 -8.91
CA VAL A 136 11.73 -14.42 -8.50
C VAL A 136 11.49 -15.91 -8.65
N SER A 137 11.80 -16.41 -9.84
CA SER A 137 12.06 -17.82 -10.13
C SER A 137 13.19 -17.88 -11.15
#